data_AF-A0A963N0H2-F1
#
_entry.id   AF-A0A963N0H2-F1
#
_cell.length_a   1.000
_cell.length_b   1.000
_cell.length_c   1.000
_cell.angle_alpha   90.00
_cell.angle_beta   90.00
_cell.angle_gamma   90.00
#
_symmetry.space_group_name_H-M   'P 1'
#
loop_
_entity.id
_entity.type
_entity.pdbx_description
1 polymer ?
#
loop_
_entity_poly.entity_id
_entity_poly.type
_entity_poly.pdbx_seq_one_letter_code
_entity_poly.pdbx_strand_id
1 'polypeptide(L)'
;AIAIEGTDAGSDAGSDDPAQLEAATWTPLLEATSLQGNSHHVLKAVGSGAFSHLRIHIYPDGGVARLRVYGQPVGSFDDPGATYDLAALENGGRVVGCNDAHYGSPSNILLPGRGVNMGDGWETRRRREPGNDWCIVALGSAGIIERIEVDTAHFRGNYPDRCSVQAARVEGGTDQSLITQAMFWPVLMGEQKLEMNAIHNFSRGLADLGPVTHVRFNIIPDGGVSRLRLWGRVVS
;
A
#
# COMPACT_ATOMS: atom_id res chain seq x y z
N ALA A 1 -14.75 18.39 23.90
CA ALA A 1 -13.67 17.37 23.92
C ALA A 1 -14.05 16.23 22.98
N ILE A 2 -13.10 15.40 22.55
CA ILE A 2 -13.40 14.18 21.78
C ILE A 2 -12.77 12.95 22.42
N ALA A 3 -13.38 11.78 22.24
CA ALA A 3 -12.76 10.48 22.46
C ALA A 3 -13.00 9.58 21.24
N ILE A 4 -12.14 8.59 21.03
CA ILE A 4 -12.28 7.63 19.92
C ILE A 4 -12.11 6.22 20.47
N GLU A 5 -12.99 5.33 20.05
CA GLU A 5 -12.92 3.89 20.31
C GLU A 5 -12.91 3.13 18.99
N GLY A 6 -12.33 1.93 19.01
CA GLY A 6 -12.32 1.01 17.88
C GLY A 6 -12.91 -0.34 18.27
N THR A 7 -13.53 -1.01 17.31
CA THR A 7 -13.96 -2.41 17.46
C THR A 7 -13.54 -3.21 16.24
N ASP A 8 -13.30 -4.49 16.46
CA ASP A 8 -13.14 -5.48 15.42
C ASP A 8 -14.40 -6.36 15.41
N ALA A 9 -15.26 -6.16 14.42
CA ALA A 9 -16.48 -6.94 14.25
C ALA A 9 -16.22 -8.38 13.73
N GLY A 10 -14.96 -8.83 13.63
CA GLY A 10 -14.61 -10.18 13.15
C GLY A 10 -14.84 -10.35 11.65
N SER A 11 -14.75 -11.58 11.14
CA SER A 11 -14.91 -11.91 9.71
C SER A 11 -16.27 -11.53 9.10
N ASP A 12 -17.23 -11.08 9.92
CA ASP A 12 -18.44 -10.35 9.53
C ASP A 12 -18.18 -8.83 9.41
N ALA A 13 -16.96 -8.44 9.02
CA ALA A 13 -16.51 -7.06 8.82
C ALA A 13 -17.35 -6.23 7.82
N GLY A 14 -18.38 -6.82 7.22
CA GLY A 14 -19.35 -6.16 6.34
C GLY A 14 -20.73 -5.90 6.94
N SER A 15 -20.99 -6.30 8.19
CA SER A 15 -22.26 -5.97 8.84
C SER A 15 -22.19 -4.56 9.44
N ASP A 16 -22.54 -3.57 8.63
CA ASP A 16 -22.84 -2.20 9.10
C ASP A 16 -24.17 -2.16 9.92
N ASP A 17 -24.63 -3.30 10.45
CA ASP A 17 -25.86 -3.41 11.23
C ASP A 17 -25.74 -2.64 12.55
N PRO A 18 -26.53 -1.56 12.73
CA PRO A 18 -26.46 -0.74 13.93
C PRO A 18 -26.64 -1.53 15.23
N ALA A 19 -27.51 -2.55 15.24
CA ALA A 19 -27.79 -3.32 16.44
C ALA A 19 -26.57 -4.15 16.90
N GLN A 20 -25.80 -4.67 15.95
CA GLN A 20 -24.57 -5.40 16.23
C GLN A 20 -23.47 -4.46 16.72
N LEU A 21 -23.32 -3.29 16.09
CA LEU A 21 -22.33 -2.29 16.50
C LEU A 21 -22.62 -1.67 17.88
N GLU A 22 -23.90 -1.55 18.25
CA GLU A 22 -24.30 -1.14 19.60
C GLU A 22 -23.89 -2.16 20.67
N ALA A 23 -24.05 -3.46 20.37
CA ALA A 23 -23.70 -4.56 21.28
C ALA A 23 -22.21 -4.95 21.27
N ALA A 24 -21.42 -4.42 20.33
CA ALA A 24 -20.01 -4.75 20.17
C ALA A 24 -19.15 -4.30 21.36
N THR A 25 -18.00 -4.96 21.53
CA THR A 25 -16.98 -4.54 22.51
C THR A 25 -16.09 -3.47 21.91
N TRP A 26 -16.03 -2.31 22.55
CA TRP A 26 -15.28 -1.14 22.08
C TRP A 26 -14.00 -0.95 22.90
N THR A 27 -12.88 -0.80 22.20
CA THR A 27 -11.55 -0.57 22.79
C THR A 27 -11.18 0.91 22.68
N PRO A 28 -10.82 1.59 23.77
CA PRO A 28 -10.37 2.98 23.71
C PRO A 28 -9.12 3.15 22.85
N LEU A 29 -9.19 4.05 21.85
CA LEU A 29 -8.07 4.44 21.00
C LEU A 29 -7.58 5.85 21.30
N LEU A 30 -8.45 6.72 21.78
CA LEU A 30 -8.12 8.07 22.23
C LEU A 30 -9.01 8.41 23.43
N GLU A 31 -8.39 8.70 24.57
CA GLU A 31 -9.10 9.17 25.76
C GLU A 31 -9.72 10.56 25.53
N ALA A 32 -10.70 10.92 26.37
CA ALA A 32 -11.38 12.21 26.29
C ALA A 32 -10.39 13.38 26.33
N THR A 33 -10.20 14.03 25.19
CA THR A 33 -9.20 15.07 24.98
C THR A 33 -9.87 16.38 24.60
N SER A 34 -9.55 17.45 25.33
CA SER A 34 -10.01 18.80 25.02
C SER A 34 -9.34 19.32 23.74
N LEU A 35 -10.14 19.91 22.85
CA LEU A 35 -9.69 20.49 21.59
C LEU A 35 -9.85 22.00 21.63
N GLN A 36 -9.03 22.70 20.85
CA GLN A 36 -9.15 24.14 20.60
C GLN A 36 -9.98 24.43 19.36
N GLY A 37 -10.68 25.57 19.37
CA GLY A 37 -11.45 26.02 18.20
C GLY A 37 -10.55 26.30 17.00
N ASN A 38 -11.07 26.05 15.79
CA ASN A 38 -10.41 26.39 14.52
C ASN A 38 -8.95 25.92 14.41
N SER A 39 -8.63 24.76 14.98
CA SER A 39 -7.25 24.26 15.09
C SER A 39 -7.14 22.80 14.63
N HIS A 40 -5.99 22.44 14.08
CA HIS A 40 -5.67 21.05 13.76
C HIS A 40 -5.05 20.37 14.98
N HIS A 41 -5.50 19.15 15.27
CA HIS A 41 -5.00 18.36 16.40
C HIS A 41 -4.44 17.05 15.85
N VAL A 42 -3.15 16.81 16.04
CA VAL A 42 -2.50 15.53 15.73
C VAL A 42 -2.33 14.80 17.05
N LEU A 43 -3.20 13.81 17.28
CA LEU A 43 -3.27 13.06 18.53
C LEU A 43 -2.80 11.63 18.29
N LYS A 44 -2.01 11.10 19.22
CA LYS A 44 -1.50 9.74 19.16
C LYS A 44 -2.51 8.79 19.78
N ALA A 45 -2.82 7.69 19.11
CA ALA A 45 -3.65 6.64 19.67
C ALA A 45 -2.95 5.93 20.83
N VAL A 46 -3.72 5.55 21.86
CA VAL A 46 -3.23 4.82 23.05
C VAL A 46 -3.41 3.30 22.93
N GLY A 47 -4.33 2.84 22.08
CA GLY A 47 -4.60 1.42 21.84
C GLY A 47 -3.83 0.84 20.65
N SER A 48 -3.65 -0.48 20.65
CA SER A 48 -3.13 -1.26 19.53
C SER A 48 -4.10 -2.38 19.15
N GLY A 49 -4.08 -2.78 17.89
CA GLY A 49 -4.98 -3.80 17.34
C GLY A 49 -5.36 -3.49 15.89
N ALA A 50 -5.98 -4.48 15.24
CA ALA A 50 -6.71 -4.26 14.00
C ALA A 50 -8.15 -3.90 14.36
N PHE A 51 -8.71 -2.92 13.66
CA PHE A 51 -10.08 -2.45 13.89
C PHE A 51 -10.75 -2.22 12.54
N SER A 52 -12.03 -2.61 12.43
CA SER A 52 -12.84 -2.37 11.23
C SER A 52 -13.74 -1.14 11.37
N HIS A 53 -14.13 -0.81 12.60
CA HIS A 53 -15.05 0.29 12.89
C HIS A 53 -14.49 1.22 13.94
N LEU A 54 -14.83 2.50 13.82
CA LEU A 54 -14.45 3.55 14.75
C LEU A 54 -15.70 4.28 15.26
N ARG A 55 -15.70 4.58 16.56
CA ARG A 55 -16.72 5.40 17.21
C ARG A 55 -16.07 6.67 17.71
N ILE A 56 -16.57 7.82 17.26
CA ILE A 56 -16.17 9.12 17.78
C ILE A 56 -17.22 9.63 18.77
N HIS A 57 -16.75 10.05 19.93
CA HIS A 57 -17.56 10.72 20.94
C HIS A 57 -17.22 12.21 20.95
N ILE A 58 -18.23 13.08 20.92
CA ILE A 58 -18.09 14.53 21.02
C ILE A 58 -18.79 14.97 22.31
N TYR A 59 -18.05 15.60 23.21
CA TYR A 59 -18.54 15.97 24.54
C TYR A 59 -18.60 17.49 24.76
N PRO A 60 -19.71 18.02 25.32
CA PRO A 60 -21.05 17.41 25.38
C PRO A 60 -21.77 17.42 24.02
N ASP A 61 -21.39 18.36 23.15
CA ASP A 61 -21.86 18.56 21.78
C ASP A 61 -20.85 19.45 21.04
N GLY A 62 -21.04 19.66 19.73
CA GLY A 62 -20.20 20.52 18.91
C GLY A 62 -20.00 19.98 17.49
N GLY A 63 -19.04 20.55 16.76
CA GLY A 63 -18.74 20.17 15.38
C GLY A 63 -17.28 19.77 15.18
N VAL A 64 -17.06 18.69 14.43
CA VAL A 64 -15.74 18.29 13.90
C VAL A 64 -15.77 18.45 12.39
N ALA A 65 -14.91 19.32 11.86
CA ALA A 65 -14.89 19.59 10.42
C ALA A 65 -14.35 18.41 9.60
N ARG A 66 -13.27 17.75 10.10
CA ARG A 66 -12.65 16.59 9.47
C ARG A 66 -12.05 15.67 10.52
N LEU A 67 -12.30 14.38 10.38
CA LEU A 67 -11.60 13.33 11.10
C LEU A 67 -10.69 12.59 10.11
N ARG A 68 -9.41 12.46 10.46
CA ARG A 68 -8.45 11.60 9.75
C ARG A 68 -7.86 10.64 10.75
N VAL A 69 -7.99 9.34 10.47
CA VAL A 69 -7.43 8.28 11.31
C VAL A 69 -6.40 7.55 10.48
N TYR A 70 -5.18 7.50 10.99
CA TYR A 70 -4.05 6.88 10.33
C TYR A 70 -3.76 5.54 11.00
N GLY A 71 -3.70 4.49 10.18
CA GLY A 71 -3.37 3.15 10.59
C GLY A 71 -2.73 2.40 9.43
N GLN A 72 -2.11 1.27 9.72
CA GLN A 72 -1.66 0.36 8.68
C GLN A 72 -2.79 -0.63 8.37
N PRO A 73 -3.28 -0.71 7.13
CA PRO A 73 -4.22 -1.75 6.75
C PRO A 73 -3.64 -3.13 7.03
N VAL A 74 -4.49 -4.06 7.45
CA VAL A 74 -4.14 -5.46 7.65
C VAL A 74 -5.02 -6.26 6.71
N GLY A 75 -4.41 -6.97 5.76
CA GLY A 75 -5.14 -7.83 4.84
C GLY A 75 -5.72 -9.06 5.54
N SER A 76 -6.86 -9.53 5.03
CA SER A 76 -7.38 -10.87 5.32
C SER A 76 -6.86 -11.85 4.27
N PHE A 77 -6.34 -12.99 4.72
CA PHE A 77 -5.74 -14.03 3.89
C PHE A 77 -6.30 -15.40 4.28
N ASP A 78 -7.62 -15.49 4.33
CA ASP A 78 -8.34 -16.59 4.98
C ASP A 78 -8.40 -17.88 4.14
N ASP A 79 -8.21 -17.78 2.82
CA ASP A 79 -8.12 -18.92 1.91
C ASP A 79 -6.64 -19.21 1.55
N PRO A 80 -6.03 -20.29 2.07
CA PRO A 80 -4.66 -20.68 1.76
C PRO A 80 -4.43 -21.10 0.30
N GLY A 81 -5.49 -21.46 -0.42
CA GLY A 81 -5.44 -21.84 -1.83
C GLY A 81 -5.57 -20.66 -2.80
N ALA A 82 -5.98 -19.50 -2.30
CA ALA A 82 -6.19 -18.31 -3.12
C ALA A 82 -4.89 -17.56 -3.42
N THR A 83 -4.90 -16.86 -4.55
CA THR A 83 -3.88 -15.88 -4.90
C THR A 83 -4.36 -14.49 -4.51
N TYR A 84 -3.50 -13.73 -3.84
CA TYR A 84 -3.79 -12.36 -3.38
C TYR A 84 -2.84 -11.38 -4.07
N ASP A 85 -3.28 -10.13 -4.29
CA ASP A 85 -2.36 -9.05 -4.59
C ASP A 85 -1.61 -8.66 -3.31
N LEU A 86 -0.40 -9.20 -3.14
CA LEU A 86 0.43 -9.00 -1.96
C LEU A 86 0.93 -7.55 -1.84
N ALA A 87 0.89 -6.77 -2.92
CA ALA A 87 1.25 -5.36 -2.92
C ALA A 87 0.08 -4.43 -2.60
N ALA A 88 -1.17 -4.92 -2.67
CA ALA A 88 -2.35 -4.08 -2.52
C ALA A 88 -2.34 -3.34 -1.19
N LEU A 89 -2.70 -2.05 -1.23
CA LEU A 89 -2.80 -1.23 -0.02
C LEU A 89 -3.84 -1.82 0.95
N GLU A 90 -4.96 -2.33 0.44
CA GLU A 90 -6.01 -2.97 1.25
C GLU A 90 -5.53 -4.26 1.93
N ASN A 91 -4.54 -4.94 1.35
CA ASN A 91 -3.91 -6.11 1.94
C ASN A 91 -2.77 -5.76 2.92
N GLY A 92 -2.48 -4.48 3.13
CA GLY A 92 -1.41 -3.99 4.00
C GLY A 92 -0.10 -3.64 3.29
N GLY A 93 -0.08 -3.72 1.96
CA GLY A 93 1.05 -3.30 1.16
C GLY A 93 1.34 -1.80 1.32
N ARG A 94 2.61 -1.43 1.44
CA ARG A 94 3.02 -0.03 1.62
C ARG A 94 4.32 0.30 0.92
N VAL A 95 4.47 1.55 0.50
CA VAL A 95 5.74 2.06 -0.01
C VAL A 95 6.70 2.32 1.15
N VAL A 96 7.89 1.75 1.06
CA VAL A 96 9.02 1.99 1.99
C VAL A 96 9.82 3.21 1.56
N GLY A 97 10.01 3.39 0.25
CA GLY A 97 10.73 4.54 -0.30
C GLY A 97 10.78 4.52 -1.82
N CYS A 98 11.09 5.67 -2.40
CA CYS A 98 11.32 5.85 -3.83
C CYS A 98 12.44 6.87 -4.04
N ASN A 99 13.06 6.90 -5.21
CA ASN A 99 14.06 7.93 -5.52
C ASN A 99 13.47 9.21 -6.10
N ASP A 100 12.28 9.16 -6.69
CA ASP A 100 11.60 10.31 -7.28
C ASP A 100 10.07 10.15 -7.20
N ALA A 101 9.35 11.26 -7.01
CA ALA A 101 7.90 11.33 -6.94
C ALA A 101 7.42 12.69 -7.48
N HIS A 102 7.77 12.98 -8.73
CA HIS A 102 7.48 14.27 -9.36
C HIS A 102 5.98 14.60 -9.43
N TYR A 103 5.15 13.64 -9.86
CA TYR A 103 3.70 13.74 -9.82
C TYR A 103 3.06 12.46 -9.26
N GLY A 104 2.00 12.65 -8.48
CA GLY A 104 1.32 11.54 -7.79
C GLY A 104 2.16 10.94 -6.67
N SER A 105 1.50 10.26 -5.73
CA SER A 105 2.20 9.55 -4.67
C SER A 105 2.64 8.17 -5.18
N PRO A 106 3.86 7.68 -4.88
CA PRO A 106 4.26 6.30 -5.14
C PRO A 106 3.25 5.28 -4.57
N SER A 107 2.58 5.59 -3.45
CA SER A 107 1.55 4.73 -2.86
C SER A 107 0.34 4.51 -3.78
N ASN A 108 0.13 5.39 -4.77
CA ASN A 108 -0.99 5.29 -5.69
C ASN A 108 -0.96 4.00 -6.53
N ILE A 109 0.22 3.46 -6.79
CA ILE A 109 0.36 2.22 -7.57
C ILE A 109 -0.24 1.00 -6.86
N LEU A 110 -0.49 1.11 -5.54
CA LEU A 110 -1.03 0.06 -4.69
C LEU A 110 -2.56 0.19 -4.47
N LEU A 111 -3.15 1.32 -4.88
CA LEU A 111 -4.59 1.59 -4.71
C LEU A 111 -5.45 0.69 -5.59
N PRO A 112 -6.72 0.41 -5.26
CA PRO A 112 -7.61 -0.40 -6.09
C PRO A 112 -7.90 0.24 -7.47
N GLY A 113 -8.49 -0.56 -8.36
CA GLY A 113 -8.84 -0.15 -9.71
C GLY A 113 -7.63 0.21 -10.57
N ARG A 114 -7.83 1.10 -11.55
CA ARG A 114 -6.82 1.52 -12.56
C ARG A 114 -6.53 3.03 -12.57
N GLY A 115 -7.08 3.78 -11.62
CA GLY A 115 -7.08 5.24 -11.63
C GLY A 115 -8.03 5.83 -12.68
N VAL A 116 -8.45 7.07 -12.46
CA VAL A 116 -9.35 7.81 -13.36
C VAL A 116 -8.55 8.69 -14.33
N ASN A 117 -7.38 9.16 -13.91
CA ASN A 117 -6.45 9.95 -14.72
C ASN A 117 -4.99 9.73 -14.27
N MET A 118 -4.04 10.45 -14.88
CA MET A 118 -2.60 10.32 -14.56
C MET A 118 -2.24 10.70 -13.11
N GLY A 119 -2.98 11.62 -12.48
CA GLY A 119 -2.77 12.03 -11.09
C GLY A 119 -3.06 10.93 -10.06
N ASP A 120 -3.77 9.87 -10.50
CA ASP A 120 -4.06 8.68 -9.68
C ASP A 120 -2.97 7.60 -9.79
N GLY A 121 -1.86 7.87 -10.49
CA GLY A 121 -0.69 6.99 -10.60
C GLY A 121 0.53 7.55 -9.85
N TRP A 122 1.69 6.97 -10.14
CA TRP A 122 3.01 7.49 -9.74
C TRP A 122 3.78 7.86 -11.00
N GLU A 123 4.29 9.08 -11.07
CA GLU A 123 5.08 9.58 -12.18
C GLU A 123 6.35 10.27 -11.68
N THR A 124 7.46 9.94 -12.31
CA THR A 124 8.76 10.54 -12.01
C THR A 124 9.15 11.63 -13.00
N ARG A 125 10.09 12.48 -12.62
CA ARG A 125 10.64 13.48 -13.54
C ARG A 125 11.37 12.79 -14.69
N ARG A 126 11.40 13.42 -15.85
CA ARG A 126 12.25 12.96 -16.96
C ARG A 126 13.71 12.89 -16.54
N ARG A 127 14.32 11.72 -16.73
CA ARG A 127 15.71 11.45 -16.37
C ARG A 127 16.61 11.67 -17.58
N ARG A 128 17.77 12.29 -17.35
CA ARG A 128 18.79 12.55 -18.39
C ARG A 128 20.15 11.96 -18.02
N GLU A 129 20.24 11.39 -16.83
CA GLU A 129 21.39 10.73 -16.26
C GLU A 129 21.24 9.20 -16.30
N PRO A 130 22.34 8.42 -16.33
CA PRO A 130 22.27 6.97 -16.26
C PRO A 130 21.48 6.45 -15.04
N GLY A 131 20.91 5.27 -15.20
CA GLY A 131 20.13 4.59 -14.16
C GLY A 131 18.64 4.57 -14.45
N ASN A 132 17.85 4.35 -13.40
CA ASN A 132 16.42 4.16 -13.46
C ASN A 132 15.75 4.75 -12.21
N ASP A 133 14.44 4.99 -12.29
CA ASP A 133 13.65 5.30 -11.11
C ASP A 133 13.05 4.03 -10.50
N TRP A 134 12.80 4.08 -9.19
CA TRP A 134 12.42 2.90 -8.41
C TRP A 134 11.53 3.25 -7.23
N CYS A 135 10.72 2.26 -6.85
CA CYS A 135 9.88 2.27 -5.66
C CYS A 135 10.05 0.94 -4.93
N ILE A 136 10.26 1.00 -3.61
CA ILE A 136 10.34 -0.18 -2.74
C ILE A 136 8.99 -0.34 -2.04
N VAL A 137 8.44 -1.53 -2.14
CA VAL A 137 7.14 -1.89 -1.56
C VAL A 137 7.36 -3.01 -0.55
N ALA A 138 6.89 -2.80 0.68
CA ALA A 138 6.68 -3.85 1.66
C ALA A 138 5.32 -4.50 1.36
N LEU A 139 5.31 -5.83 1.27
CA LEU A 139 4.12 -6.61 1.00
C LEU A 139 3.24 -6.68 2.25
N GLY A 140 1.93 -6.83 2.05
CA GLY A 140 0.97 -6.99 3.13
C GLY A 140 1.17 -8.28 3.93
N SER A 141 1.71 -9.31 3.27
CA SER A 141 2.15 -10.55 3.91
C SER A 141 3.32 -11.16 3.14
N ALA A 142 4.09 -12.02 3.81
CA ALA A 142 5.13 -12.80 3.14
C ALA A 142 4.48 -13.80 2.17
N GLY A 143 5.01 -13.90 0.96
CA GLY A 143 4.40 -14.78 -0.04
C GLY A 143 5.28 -15.07 -1.23
N ILE A 144 4.85 -16.08 -2.01
CA ILE A 144 5.49 -16.47 -3.27
C ILE A 144 4.75 -15.76 -4.40
N ILE A 145 5.45 -14.90 -5.15
CA ILE A 145 4.88 -14.15 -6.27
C ILE A 145 4.80 -15.05 -7.50
N GLU A 146 3.61 -15.16 -8.08
CA GLU A 146 3.30 -16.04 -9.22
C GLU A 146 2.97 -15.25 -10.50
N ARG A 147 2.46 -14.02 -10.35
CA ARG A 147 2.19 -13.11 -11.46
C ARG A 147 2.39 -11.66 -11.05
N ILE A 148 3.06 -10.91 -11.90
CA ILE A 148 3.26 -9.47 -11.76
C ILE A 148 2.38 -8.76 -12.78
N GLU A 149 1.63 -7.75 -12.36
CA GLU A 149 0.85 -6.90 -13.24
C GLU A 149 1.37 -5.47 -13.16
N VAL A 150 1.65 -4.86 -14.31
CA VAL A 150 2.04 -3.45 -14.42
C VAL A 150 1.05 -2.75 -15.34
N ASP A 151 0.32 -1.77 -14.80
CA ASP A 151 -0.65 -1.00 -15.55
C ASP A 151 -0.13 0.41 -15.83
N THR A 152 -0.04 0.79 -17.10
CA THR A 152 0.35 2.13 -17.56
C THR A 152 -0.86 2.99 -17.95
N ALA A 153 -2.05 2.67 -17.45
CA ALA A 153 -3.28 3.44 -17.69
C ALA A 153 -3.04 4.95 -17.58
N HIS A 154 -3.59 5.70 -18.54
CA HIS A 154 -3.50 7.16 -18.68
C HIS A 154 -2.13 7.72 -19.08
N PHE A 155 -1.04 6.96 -18.91
CA PHE A 155 0.30 7.35 -19.35
C PHE A 155 0.51 7.04 -20.84
N ARG A 156 0.13 7.99 -21.70
CA ARG A 156 0.13 7.82 -23.16
C ARG A 156 1.43 8.27 -23.83
N GLY A 157 2.12 9.25 -23.26
CA GLY A 157 3.36 9.82 -23.82
C GLY A 157 4.55 9.82 -22.86
N ASN A 158 4.35 9.33 -21.64
CA ASN A 158 5.29 9.38 -20.53
C ASN A 158 5.21 8.12 -19.66
N TYR A 159 4.83 6.98 -20.25
CA TYR A 159 4.99 5.67 -19.61
C TYR A 159 6.47 5.26 -19.69
N PRO A 160 6.97 4.41 -18.77
CA PRO A 160 8.33 3.91 -18.84
C PRO A 160 8.53 3.00 -20.04
N ASP A 161 9.74 3.01 -20.61
CA ASP A 161 10.07 2.11 -21.72
C ASP A 161 10.04 0.65 -21.28
N ARG A 162 10.58 0.40 -20.07
CA ARG A 162 10.73 -0.92 -19.47
C ARG A 162 10.48 -0.89 -17.97
N CYS A 163 10.25 -2.05 -17.39
CA CYS A 163 10.30 -2.25 -15.94
C CYS A 163 11.06 -3.53 -15.56
N SER A 164 11.52 -3.60 -14.31
CA SER A 164 12.07 -4.82 -13.73
C SER A 164 11.71 -4.91 -12.24
N VAL A 165 11.83 -6.09 -11.65
CA VAL A 165 11.51 -6.32 -10.23
C VAL A 165 12.63 -7.09 -9.56
N GLN A 166 13.11 -6.57 -8.44
CA GLN A 166 13.92 -7.31 -7.47
C GLN A 166 13.06 -7.61 -6.24
N ALA A 167 13.36 -8.68 -5.51
CA ALA A 167 12.61 -9.05 -4.32
C ALA A 167 13.48 -9.73 -3.28
N ALA A 168 13.10 -9.59 -2.01
CA ALA A 168 13.76 -10.29 -0.91
C ALA A 168 12.81 -10.58 0.25
N ARG A 169 13.16 -11.61 1.02
CA ARG A 169 12.69 -11.78 2.39
C ARG A 169 13.60 -10.98 3.30
N VAL A 170 13.01 -10.03 4.02
CA VAL A 170 13.71 -9.11 4.91
C VAL A 170 13.31 -9.45 6.34
N GLU A 171 14.29 -9.78 7.18
CA GLU A 171 14.06 -10.19 8.57
C GLU A 171 14.13 -9.02 9.57
N GLY A 172 14.62 -7.86 9.12
CA GLY A 172 14.69 -6.65 9.92
C GLY A 172 15.38 -5.50 9.20
N GLY A 173 15.33 -4.32 9.82
CA GLY A 173 15.92 -3.09 9.29
C GLY A 173 14.97 -1.90 9.43
N THR A 174 15.54 -0.70 9.37
CA THR A 174 14.76 0.53 9.20
C THR A 174 14.46 0.76 7.72
N ASP A 175 13.41 1.51 7.39
CA ASP A 175 13.08 1.88 6.01
C ASP A 175 14.29 2.46 5.25
N GLN A 176 15.11 3.27 5.93
CA GLN A 176 16.34 3.82 5.38
C GLN A 176 17.38 2.73 5.03
N SER A 177 17.54 1.72 5.89
CA SER A 177 18.45 0.60 5.61
C SER A 177 17.96 -0.27 4.46
N LEU A 178 16.63 -0.39 4.28
CA LEU A 178 16.03 -1.16 3.18
C LEU A 178 16.32 -0.54 1.82
N ILE A 179 16.41 0.79 1.73
CA ILE A 179 16.81 1.49 0.50
C ILE A 179 18.19 1.02 0.02
N THR A 180 19.16 0.89 0.94
CA THR A 180 20.50 0.40 0.60
C THR A 180 20.51 -1.10 0.30
N GLN A 181 19.81 -1.91 1.08
CA GLN A 181 19.73 -3.36 0.87
C GLN A 181 19.10 -3.71 -0.49
N ALA A 182 18.06 -2.97 -0.89
CA ALA A 182 17.31 -3.23 -2.12
C ALA A 182 18.14 -3.09 -3.39
N MET A 183 19.27 -2.39 -3.34
CA MET A 183 20.24 -2.33 -4.44
C MET A 183 20.84 -3.71 -4.76
N PHE A 184 20.89 -4.61 -3.77
CA PHE A 184 21.54 -5.93 -3.85
C PHE A 184 20.54 -7.09 -3.81
N TRP A 185 19.23 -6.82 -3.78
CA TRP A 185 18.22 -7.88 -3.78
C TRP A 185 18.28 -8.69 -5.09
N PRO A 186 18.05 -10.01 -5.04
CA PRO A 186 17.94 -10.83 -6.23
C PRO A 186 16.87 -10.32 -7.20
N VAL A 187 17.13 -10.50 -8.50
CA VAL A 187 16.17 -10.15 -9.56
C VAL A 187 15.08 -11.21 -9.58
N LEU A 188 13.83 -10.78 -9.34
CA LEU A 188 12.63 -11.61 -9.51
C LEU A 188 12.19 -11.64 -10.97
N MET A 189 12.20 -10.48 -11.62
CA MET A 189 11.83 -10.30 -13.02
C MET A 189 12.82 -9.36 -13.71
N GLY A 190 13.54 -9.85 -14.71
CA GLY A 190 14.42 -9.03 -15.54
C GLY A 190 13.64 -8.00 -16.39
N GLU A 191 14.34 -7.11 -17.08
CA GLU A 191 13.70 -6.01 -17.82
C GLU A 191 12.67 -6.47 -18.86
N GLN A 192 11.43 -6.01 -18.70
CA GLN A 192 10.32 -6.24 -19.61
C GLN A 192 9.91 -4.94 -20.29
N LYS A 193 9.57 -5.01 -21.58
CA LYS A 193 9.02 -3.88 -22.34
C LYS A 193 7.62 -3.54 -21.83
N LEU A 194 7.33 -2.25 -21.72
CA LEU A 194 5.98 -1.74 -21.49
C LEU A 194 5.45 -1.04 -22.73
N GLU A 195 4.14 -0.93 -22.78
CA GLU A 195 3.34 -0.25 -23.79
C GLU A 195 2.52 0.87 -23.15
N MET A 196 2.10 1.82 -23.97
CA MET A 196 1.29 2.94 -23.54
C MET A 196 -0.11 2.50 -23.12
N ASN A 197 -0.62 3.01 -21.99
CA ASN A 197 -2.01 2.84 -21.58
C ASN A 197 -2.50 1.37 -21.61
N ALA A 198 -1.68 0.45 -21.11
CA ALA A 198 -1.90 -1.00 -21.22
C ALA A 198 -1.67 -1.71 -19.88
N ILE A 199 -2.32 -2.87 -19.73
CA ILE A 199 -2.09 -3.80 -18.62
C ILE A 199 -1.10 -4.86 -19.10
N HIS A 200 0.01 -5.01 -18.40
CA HIS A 200 1.05 -5.98 -18.69
C HIS A 200 1.02 -7.07 -17.64
N ASN A 201 0.93 -8.33 -18.07
CA ASN A 201 0.88 -9.48 -17.19
C ASN A 201 2.11 -10.35 -17.42
N PHE A 202 2.90 -10.53 -16.36
CA PHE A 202 4.13 -11.32 -16.39
C PHE A 202 4.01 -12.49 -15.41
N SER A 203 3.91 -13.71 -15.95
CA SER A 203 3.81 -14.96 -15.16
C SER A 203 4.85 -16.01 -15.56
N ARG A 204 5.64 -15.75 -16.60
CA ARG A 204 6.69 -16.66 -17.08
C ARG A 204 8.06 -16.03 -16.88
N GLY A 205 9.05 -16.86 -16.54
CA GLY A 205 10.43 -16.40 -16.35
C GLY A 205 10.66 -15.62 -15.05
N LEU A 206 9.75 -15.72 -14.09
CA LEU A 206 10.01 -15.25 -12.72
C LEU A 206 11.04 -16.17 -12.06
N ALA A 207 12.03 -15.59 -11.38
CA ALA A 207 12.99 -16.35 -10.61
C ALA A 207 12.32 -16.98 -9.39
N ASP A 208 12.68 -18.22 -9.06
CA ASP A 208 12.26 -18.87 -7.83
C ASP A 208 13.11 -18.38 -6.66
N LEU A 209 12.61 -17.35 -5.96
CA LEU A 209 13.26 -16.75 -4.79
C LEU A 209 12.67 -17.27 -3.47
N GLY A 210 11.73 -18.22 -3.51
CA GLY A 210 10.90 -18.57 -2.37
C GLY A 210 10.02 -17.41 -1.88
N PRO A 211 9.54 -17.45 -0.61
CA PRO A 211 8.68 -16.41 -0.08
C PRO A 211 9.45 -15.10 0.14
N VAL A 212 8.91 -13.99 -0.37
CA VAL A 212 9.46 -12.64 -0.23
C VAL A 212 8.53 -11.75 0.59
N THR A 213 9.07 -10.66 1.11
CA THR A 213 8.34 -9.69 1.96
C THR A 213 8.39 -8.28 1.38
N HIS A 214 9.35 -8.03 0.49
CA HIS A 214 9.56 -6.73 -0.11
C HIS A 214 9.94 -6.89 -1.57
N VAL A 215 9.56 -5.91 -2.37
CA VAL A 215 10.04 -5.77 -3.75
C VAL A 215 10.60 -4.39 -3.99
N ARG A 216 11.56 -4.31 -4.92
CA ARG A 216 11.99 -3.07 -5.56
C ARG A 216 11.48 -3.11 -6.99
N PHE A 217 10.50 -2.28 -7.29
CA PHE A 217 9.95 -2.06 -8.62
C PHE A 217 10.75 -0.96 -9.31
N ASN A 218 11.31 -1.28 -10.48
CA ASN A 218 12.12 -0.36 -11.28
C ASN A 218 11.34 0.04 -12.53
N ILE A 219 11.32 1.33 -12.85
CA ILE A 219 10.85 1.88 -14.11
C ILE A 219 12.02 2.52 -14.86
N ILE A 220 12.16 2.23 -16.14
CA ILE A 220 13.39 2.49 -16.90
C ILE A 220 13.06 3.32 -18.16
N PRO A 221 13.77 4.44 -18.40
CA PRO A 221 14.65 5.14 -17.44
C PRO A 221 13.87 5.90 -16.36
N ASP A 222 12.64 6.31 -16.67
CA ASP A 222 11.71 7.11 -15.87
C ASP A 222 10.29 6.95 -16.45
N GLY A 223 9.30 7.63 -15.87
CA GLY A 223 7.96 7.73 -16.43
C GLY A 223 6.86 7.49 -15.40
N GLY A 224 5.65 7.18 -15.89
CA GLY A 224 4.48 7.02 -15.07
C GLY A 224 3.82 5.64 -15.15
N VAL A 225 3.47 5.11 -13.98
CA VAL A 225 2.76 3.83 -13.82
C VAL A 225 1.50 4.07 -13.02
N SER A 226 0.39 3.52 -13.49
CA SER A 226 -0.88 3.59 -12.78
C SER A 226 -0.91 2.60 -11.63
N ARG A 227 -0.65 1.31 -11.87
CA ARG A 227 -0.73 0.25 -10.85
C ARG A 227 0.38 -0.77 -10.95
N LEU A 228 0.72 -1.33 -9.80
CA LEU A 228 1.54 -2.52 -9.63
C LEU A 228 0.72 -3.54 -8.82
N ARG A 229 0.59 -4.76 -9.35
CA ARG A 229 0.02 -5.90 -8.62
C ARG A 229 1.03 -7.02 -8.53
N LEU A 230 1.11 -7.65 -7.37
CA LEU A 230 2.00 -8.79 -7.12
C LEU A 230 1.15 -9.95 -6.64
N TRP A 231 0.58 -10.67 -7.59
CA TRP A 231 -0.30 -11.80 -7.35
C TRP A 231 0.53 -12.99 -6.88
N GLY A 232 0.25 -13.48 -5.69
CA GLY A 232 0.96 -14.59 -5.09
C GLY A 232 0.18 -15.30 -4.00
N ARG A 233 0.74 -16.40 -3.51
CA ARG A 233 0.22 -17.13 -2.35
C ARG A 233 0.93 -16.69 -1.09
N VAL A 234 0.17 -16.46 -0.03
CA VAL A 234 0.72 -16.18 1.30
C VAL A 234 1.38 -17.43 1.85
N VAL A 235 2.49 -17.24 2.56
CA VAL A 235 3.18 -18.31 3.28
C VAL A 235 3.26 -17.89 4.75
N SER A 236 2.57 -18.64 5.60
CA SER A 236 2.62 -18.52 7.06
C SER A 236 4.01 -18.81 7.61
#